data_AF-A0A2D0IUL2-F1
#
_entry.id   AF-A0A2D0IUL2-F1
#
_cell.length_a   1.000
_cell.length_b   1.000
_cell.length_c   1.000
_cell.angle_alpha   90.00
_cell.angle_beta   90.00
_cell.angle_gamma   90.00
#
_symmetry.space_group_name_H-M   'P 1'
#
loop_
_entity.id
_entity.type
_entity.pdbx_description
1 polymer ?
#
loop_
_entity_poly.entity_id
_entity_poly.type
_entity_poly.pdbx_seq_one_letter_code
_entity_poly.pdbx_strand_id
1 'polypeptide(L)'
;MKLRVKRSLTIKQMAAVTGVTLVTIAIFITIQLSHLLQQRKDDYISQLNNAAVQIQTPLAEALLSSDLNKAKTLLIGLKTSGILGRADVLLPDNVRVMSLDFATHRPIPELAKKVFGIPVEVNIPLYVYGVAPKTAESQGHLILQVDSNRVYRFALNTLALMLTTYLLLVLILTVSISWCVNRIIIHPLRDVARELNEEQPPVTMSCPKSHQDDELGLLVKGYNRQVNKQKTPSK
;
A
#
# COMPACT_ATOMS: atom_id res chain seq x y z
N MET A 1 36.89 -39.23 10.82
CA MET A 1 36.97 -37.88 10.24
C MET A 1 35.63 -37.17 10.46
N LYS A 2 35.52 -36.26 11.44
CA LYS A 2 34.23 -35.60 11.79
C LYS A 2 33.88 -34.56 10.72
N LEU A 3 32.82 -34.82 9.94
CA LEU A 3 32.22 -33.85 9.03
C LEU A 3 31.68 -32.65 9.81
N ARG A 4 32.45 -31.56 9.83
CA ARG A 4 32.06 -30.28 10.43
C ARG A 4 31.07 -29.60 9.49
N VAL A 5 29.77 -29.77 9.75
CA VAL A 5 28.69 -29.10 9.00
C VAL A 5 28.82 -27.59 9.18
N LYS A 6 29.39 -26.90 8.17
CA LYS A 6 29.76 -25.48 8.22
C LYS A 6 28.65 -24.50 7.80
N ARG A 7 27.48 -24.97 7.36
CA ARG A 7 26.33 -24.11 7.03
C ARG A 7 25.04 -24.82 7.47
N SER A 8 24.35 -24.29 8.48
CA SER A 8 23.08 -24.87 8.93
C SER A 8 22.02 -24.69 7.84
N LEU A 9 21.24 -25.75 7.62
CA LEU A 9 20.08 -25.72 6.70
C LEU A 9 19.10 -24.61 7.10
N THR A 10 19.02 -24.31 8.40
CA THR A 10 18.15 -23.29 8.98
C THR A 10 18.45 -21.87 8.49
N ILE A 11 19.71 -21.50 8.26
CA ILE A 11 20.05 -20.16 7.74
C ILE A 11 19.61 -20.01 6.28
N LYS A 12 19.78 -21.05 5.46
CA LYS A 12 19.34 -21.05 4.06
C LYS A 12 17.81 -21.01 3.95
N GLN A 13 17.12 -21.78 4.78
CA GLN A 13 15.66 -21.81 4.81
C GLN A 13 15.09 -20.50 5.34
N MET A 14 15.63 -19.95 6.44
CA MET A 14 15.22 -18.64 6.95
C MET A 14 15.46 -17.53 5.92
N ALA A 15 16.63 -17.50 5.27
CA ALA A 15 16.92 -16.50 4.25
C ALA A 15 15.97 -16.62 3.04
N ALA A 16 15.64 -17.84 2.60
CA ALA A 16 14.69 -18.06 1.52
C ALA A 16 13.28 -17.58 1.90
N VAL A 17 12.81 -17.93 3.10
CA VAL A 17 11.50 -17.50 3.60
C VAL A 17 11.42 -15.98 3.72
N THR A 18 12.45 -15.33 4.29
CA THR A 18 12.51 -13.86 4.36
C THR A 18 12.56 -13.21 2.98
N GLY A 19 13.29 -13.81 2.03
CA GLY A 19 13.33 -13.32 0.66
C GLY A 19 11.95 -13.34 0.00
N VAL A 20 11.25 -14.48 0.11
CA VAL A 20 9.89 -14.62 -0.43
C VAL A 20 8.93 -13.63 0.22
N THR A 21 8.95 -13.49 1.55
CA THR A 21 8.04 -12.56 2.24
C THR A 21 8.29 -11.10 1.86
N LEU A 22 9.55 -10.67 1.75
CA LEU A 22 9.88 -9.32 1.31
C LEU A 22 9.39 -9.04 -0.11
N VAL A 23 9.56 -9.99 -1.03
CA VAL A 23 9.07 -9.87 -2.41
C VAL A 23 7.54 -9.77 -2.44
N THR A 24 6.84 -10.64 -1.70
CA THR A 24 5.37 -10.59 -1.62
C THR A 24 4.86 -9.26 -1.07
N ILE A 25 5.50 -8.74 0.00
CA ILE A 25 5.15 -7.44 0.58
C ILE A 25 5.41 -6.31 -0.41
N ALA A 26 6.54 -6.33 -1.12
CA ALA A 26 6.88 -5.32 -2.12
C ALA A 26 5.85 -5.28 -3.26
N ILE A 27 5.39 -6.44 -3.73
CA ILE A 27 4.32 -6.53 -4.74
C ILE A 27 3.02 -5.92 -4.20
N PHE A 28 2.62 -6.27 -2.97
CA PHE A 28 1.41 -5.75 -2.34
C PHE A 28 1.45 -4.22 -2.19
N ILE A 29 2.56 -3.69 -1.68
CA ILE A 29 2.77 -2.25 -1.54
C ILE A 29 2.68 -1.56 -2.90
N THR A 30 3.28 -2.12 -3.95
CA THR A 30 3.27 -1.53 -5.29
C THR A 30 1.85 -1.44 -5.85
N ILE A 31 1.08 -2.53 -5.76
CA ILE A 31 -0.31 -2.57 -6.25
C ILE A 31 -1.18 -1.59 -5.46
N GLN A 32 -1.11 -1.64 -4.12
CA GLN A 32 -1.95 -0.82 -3.27
C GLN A 32 -1.63 0.67 -3.38
N LEU A 33 -0.35 1.03 -3.44
CA LEU A 33 0.09 2.40 -3.65
C LEU A 33 -0.41 2.93 -5.00
N SER A 34 -0.29 2.13 -6.06
CA SER A 34 -0.77 2.51 -7.40
C SER A 34 -2.28 2.77 -7.39
N HIS A 35 -3.06 1.90 -6.76
CA HIS A 35 -4.51 2.05 -6.64
C HIS A 35 -4.88 3.31 -5.86
N LEU A 36 -4.30 3.53 -4.67
CA LEU A 36 -4.61 4.72 -3.86
C LEU A 36 -4.16 6.01 -4.54
N LEU A 37 -3.03 5.98 -5.26
CA LEU A 37 -2.60 7.13 -6.04
C LEU A 37 -3.58 7.44 -7.15
N GLN A 38 -4.01 6.43 -7.91
CA GLN A 38 -4.98 6.64 -8.99
C GLN A 38 -6.30 7.19 -8.45
N GLN A 39 -6.84 6.59 -7.40
CA GLN A 39 -8.05 7.06 -6.74
C GLN A 39 -7.94 8.54 -6.33
N ARG A 40 -6.80 8.95 -5.76
CA ARG A 40 -6.59 10.35 -5.34
C ARG A 40 -6.43 11.30 -6.51
N LYS A 41 -5.86 10.87 -7.63
CA LYS A 41 -5.80 11.68 -8.84
C LYS A 41 -7.19 11.90 -9.41
N ASP A 42 -8.00 10.84 -9.48
CA ASP A 42 -9.36 10.92 -9.99
C ASP A 42 -10.23 11.83 -9.11
N ASP A 43 -10.04 11.79 -7.78
CA ASP A 43 -10.65 12.76 -6.85
C ASP A 43 -10.24 14.21 -7.18
N TYR A 44 -8.94 14.46 -7.43
CA TYR A 44 -8.45 15.79 -7.75
C TYR A 44 -8.97 16.30 -9.08
N ILE A 45 -9.01 15.44 -10.10
CA ILE A 45 -9.58 15.75 -11.41
C ILE A 45 -11.06 16.11 -11.26
N SER A 46 -11.82 15.32 -10.50
CA SER A 46 -13.24 15.57 -10.27
C SER A 46 -13.48 16.89 -9.52
N GLN A 47 -12.68 17.19 -8.50
CA GLN A 47 -12.77 18.45 -7.76
C GLN A 47 -12.41 19.66 -8.65
N LEU A 48 -11.36 19.55 -9.47
CA LEU A 48 -11.00 20.61 -10.42
C LEU A 48 -12.06 20.81 -11.49
N ASN A 49 -12.61 19.74 -12.06
CA ASN A 49 -13.70 19.81 -13.04
C ASN A 49 -14.92 20.52 -12.46
N ASN A 50 -15.35 20.13 -11.26
CA ASN A 50 -16.51 20.73 -10.60
C ASN A 50 -16.28 22.22 -10.31
N ALA A 51 -15.06 22.61 -9.91
CA ALA A 51 -14.72 24.01 -9.70
C ALA A 51 -14.62 24.79 -11.03
N ALA A 52 -14.07 24.16 -12.08
CA ALA A 52 -13.92 24.76 -13.40
C ALA A 52 -15.26 25.06 -14.06
N VAL A 53 -16.21 24.11 -13.99
CA VAL A 53 -17.57 24.29 -14.54
C VAL A 53 -18.27 25.52 -13.95
N GLN A 54 -18.03 25.83 -12.67
CA GLN A 54 -18.62 27.01 -12.02
C GLN A 54 -18.09 28.33 -12.57
N ILE A 55 -16.82 28.37 -12.99
CA ILE A 55 -16.21 29.60 -13.52
C ILE A 55 -16.18 29.65 -15.04
N GLN A 56 -16.53 28.56 -15.73
CA GLN A 56 -16.40 28.43 -17.18
C GLN A 56 -17.17 29.55 -17.92
N THR A 57 -18.40 29.81 -17.48
CA THR A 57 -19.29 30.79 -18.08
C THR A 57 -18.84 32.24 -17.83
N PRO A 58 -18.56 32.69 -16.59
CA PRO A 58 -18.05 34.04 -16.36
C PRO A 58 -16.62 34.23 -16.93
N LEU A 59 -15.82 33.16 -17.04
CA LEU A 59 -14.49 33.23 -17.64
C LEU A 59 -14.58 33.43 -19.15
N ALA A 60 -15.47 32.70 -19.84
CA ALA A 60 -15.70 32.90 -21.27
C ALA A 60 -16.19 34.33 -21.57
N GLU A 61 -17.10 34.87 -20.76
CA GLU A 61 -17.58 36.25 -20.89
C GLU A 61 -16.47 37.29 -20.66
N ALA A 62 -15.63 37.09 -19.64
CA ALA A 62 -14.49 37.96 -19.38
C ALA A 62 -13.46 37.94 -20.53
N LEU A 63 -13.23 36.78 -21.15
CA LEU A 63 -12.34 36.65 -22.31
C LEU A 63 -12.93 37.32 -23.55
N LEU A 64 -14.23 37.14 -23.82
CA LEU A 64 -14.94 37.78 -24.94
C LEU A 64 -14.94 39.30 -24.83
N SER A 65 -15.13 39.82 -23.61
CA SER A 65 -15.06 41.25 -23.32
C SER A 65 -13.62 41.79 -23.20
N SER A 66 -12.60 40.95 -23.43
CA SER A 66 -11.18 41.30 -23.27
C SER A 66 -10.81 41.82 -21.87
N ASP A 67 -11.62 41.50 -20.84
CA ASP A 67 -11.40 41.89 -19.45
C ASP A 67 -10.51 40.87 -18.74
N LEU A 68 -9.20 40.96 -19.01
CA LEU A 68 -8.19 40.06 -18.44
C LEU A 68 -8.09 40.15 -16.91
N ASN A 69 -8.48 41.28 -16.32
CA ASN A 69 -8.46 41.48 -14.87
C ASN A 69 -9.57 40.69 -14.18
N LYS A 70 -10.79 40.69 -14.74
CA LYS A 70 -11.87 39.81 -14.28
C LYS A 70 -11.50 38.34 -14.46
N ALA A 71 -10.97 37.96 -15.63
CA ALA A 71 -10.54 36.59 -15.89
C ALA A 71 -9.50 36.10 -14.87
N LYS A 72 -8.50 36.92 -14.57
CA LYS A 72 -7.49 36.63 -13.54
C LYS A 72 -8.11 36.44 -12.16
N THR A 73 -9.06 37.29 -11.78
CA THR A 73 -9.74 37.22 -10.48
C THR A 73 -10.54 35.92 -10.33
N LEU A 74 -11.23 35.48 -11.39
CA LEU A 74 -11.94 34.19 -11.44
C LEU A 74 -10.98 33.01 -11.27
N LEU A 75 -9.83 33.02 -11.94
CA LEU A 75 -8.82 31.96 -11.80
C LEU A 75 -8.15 31.95 -10.43
N ILE A 76 -7.92 33.12 -9.82
CA ILE A 76 -7.45 33.22 -8.43
C ILE A 76 -8.50 32.63 -7.48
N GLY A 77 -9.80 32.83 -7.76
CA GLY A 77 -10.90 32.22 -7.02
C GLY A 77 -10.80 30.69 -6.98
N LEU A 78 -10.39 30.03 -8.07
CA LEU A 78 -10.19 28.58 -8.12
C LEU A 78 -9.09 28.07 -7.20
N LYS A 79 -8.10 28.90 -6.87
CA LYS A 79 -7.03 28.56 -5.91
C LYS A 79 -7.59 28.15 -4.55
N THR A 80 -8.78 28.67 -4.17
CA THR A 80 -9.45 28.36 -2.90
C THR A 80 -9.70 26.86 -2.70
N SER A 81 -9.75 26.08 -3.79
CA SER A 81 -9.82 24.61 -3.72
C SER A 81 -8.57 23.96 -3.09
N GLY A 82 -7.45 24.69 -3.01
CA GLY A 82 -6.17 24.25 -2.43
C GLY A 82 -5.46 23.12 -3.19
N ILE A 83 -6.07 22.59 -4.27
CA ILE A 83 -5.53 21.52 -5.12
C ILE A 83 -4.89 22.05 -6.40
N LEU A 84 -5.24 23.27 -6.81
CA LEU A 84 -4.74 23.89 -8.03
C LEU A 84 -3.27 24.29 -7.88
N GLY A 85 -2.43 23.76 -8.75
CA GLY A 85 -1.01 24.09 -8.89
C GLY A 85 -0.77 25.13 -9.97
N ARG A 86 -1.42 25.01 -11.12
CA ARG A 86 -1.28 25.96 -12.24
C ARG A 86 -2.57 26.06 -13.04
N ALA A 87 -2.89 27.25 -13.55
CA ALA A 87 -3.98 27.47 -14.49
C ALA A 87 -3.48 28.21 -15.72
N ASP A 88 -3.65 27.61 -16.89
CA ASP A 88 -3.31 28.20 -18.18
C ASP A 88 -4.57 28.37 -19.05
N VAL A 89 -4.71 29.53 -19.68
CA VAL A 89 -5.77 29.80 -20.67
C VAL A 89 -5.12 29.88 -22.05
N LEU A 90 -5.58 29.02 -22.95
CA LEU A 90 -5.16 28.92 -24.34
C LEU A 90 -6.30 29.36 -25.26
N LEU A 91 -5.99 30.13 -26.29
CA LEU A 91 -6.91 30.43 -27.40
C LEU A 91 -6.90 29.28 -28.44
N PRO A 92 -7.78 29.29 -29.46
CA PRO A 92 -7.91 28.21 -30.45
C PRO A 92 -6.61 27.95 -31.21
N ASP A 93 -5.82 29.00 -31.44
CA ASP A 93 -4.49 28.91 -32.08
C ASP A 93 -3.39 28.42 -31.13
N ASN A 94 -3.76 27.84 -29.98
CA ASN A 94 -2.87 27.36 -28.94
C ASN A 94 -1.98 28.46 -28.32
N VAL A 95 -2.36 29.73 -28.51
CA VAL A 95 -1.67 30.89 -27.92
C VAL A 95 -2.06 31.01 -26.45
N ARG A 96 -1.06 30.97 -25.57
CA ARG A 96 -1.25 31.15 -24.13
C ARG A 96 -1.52 32.61 -23.82
N VAL A 97 -2.74 32.90 -23.35
CA VAL A 97 -3.18 34.25 -23.00
C VAL A 97 -2.95 34.56 -21.53
N MET A 98 -3.04 33.56 -20.66
CA MET A 98 -2.83 33.73 -19.23
C MET A 98 -2.25 32.47 -18.62
N SER A 99 -1.34 32.64 -17.67
CA SER A 99 -0.74 31.56 -16.87
C SER A 99 -0.61 32.02 -15.44
N LEU A 100 -1.21 31.28 -14.52
CA LEU A 100 -1.13 31.53 -13.10
C LEU A 100 -0.53 30.30 -12.42
N ASP A 101 0.62 30.49 -11.79
CA ASP A 101 1.27 29.46 -10.98
C ASP A 101 0.94 29.70 -9.51
N PHE A 102 0.45 28.65 -8.86
CA PHE A 102 0.09 28.61 -7.45
C PHE A 102 0.92 27.58 -6.68
N ALA A 103 1.70 26.74 -7.39
CA ALA A 103 2.41 25.62 -6.81
C ALA A 103 3.59 26.10 -5.97
N THR A 104 3.89 25.36 -4.90
CA THR A 104 5.12 25.58 -4.15
C THR A 104 6.27 24.93 -4.92
N HIS A 105 7.18 25.72 -5.47
CA HIS A 105 8.34 25.22 -6.22
C HIS A 105 9.21 24.35 -5.32
N ARG A 106 9.08 23.02 -5.44
CA ARG A 106 9.97 22.04 -4.83
C ARG A 106 10.44 21.08 -5.91
N PRO A 107 11.74 20.79 -5.98
CA PRO A 107 12.26 19.86 -6.97
C PRO A 107 11.71 18.46 -6.67
N ILE A 108 10.98 17.90 -7.64
CA ILE A 108 10.52 16.51 -7.61
C ILE A 108 11.47 15.71 -8.50
N PRO A 109 12.05 14.60 -8.03
CA PRO A 109 12.90 13.75 -8.86
C PRO A 109 12.17 13.27 -10.12
N GLU A 110 12.86 13.26 -11.26
CA GLU A 110 12.26 12.87 -12.56
C GLU A 110 11.70 11.45 -12.57
N LEU A 111 12.36 10.52 -11.87
CA LEU A 111 11.86 9.16 -11.70
C LEU A 111 10.52 9.14 -10.96
N ALA A 112 10.36 9.95 -9.92
CA ALA A 112 9.12 10.03 -9.16
C ALA A 112 7.99 10.64 -9.99
N LYS A 113 8.28 11.61 -10.87
CA LYS A 113 7.28 12.16 -11.80
C LYS A 113 6.72 11.08 -12.71
N LYS A 114 7.58 10.23 -13.27
CA LYS A 114 7.16 9.11 -14.14
C LYS A 114 6.40 8.04 -13.36
N VAL A 115 6.96 7.57 -12.24
CA VAL A 115 6.37 6.48 -11.44
C VAL A 115 5.01 6.88 -10.87
N PHE A 116 4.88 8.12 -10.41
CA PHE A 116 3.63 8.62 -9.83
C PHE A 116 2.73 9.32 -10.84
N GLY A 117 3.06 9.34 -12.14
CA GLY A 117 2.27 9.99 -13.20
C GLY A 117 1.89 11.44 -12.89
N ILE A 118 2.92 12.26 -12.64
CA ILE A 118 2.85 13.71 -12.44
C ILE A 118 3.40 14.37 -13.73
N PRO A 119 2.80 15.44 -14.25
CA PRO A 119 1.68 16.22 -13.69
C PRO A 119 0.31 15.61 -13.95
N VAL A 120 -0.66 16.03 -13.14
CA VAL A 120 -2.08 15.68 -13.33
C VAL A 120 -2.78 16.93 -13.83
N GLU A 121 -3.30 16.86 -15.05
CA GLU A 121 -3.86 17.99 -15.79
C GLU A 121 -5.29 17.70 -16.22
N VAL A 122 -6.09 18.76 -16.28
CA VAL A 122 -7.49 18.75 -16.69
C VAL A 122 -7.68 19.82 -17.75
N ASN A 123 -8.22 19.42 -18.91
CA ASN A 123 -8.49 20.33 -20.03
C ASN A 123 -9.99 20.59 -20.11
N ILE A 124 -10.39 21.84 -19.90
CA ILE A 124 -11.78 22.28 -20.02
C ILE A 124 -11.92 23.17 -21.26
N PRO A 125 -12.77 22.81 -22.24
CA PRO A 125 -13.05 23.67 -23.38
C PRO A 125 -13.88 24.89 -22.97
N LEU A 126 -13.64 26.03 -23.59
CA LEU A 126 -14.40 27.27 -23.38
C LEU A 126 -15.32 27.50 -24.58
N TYR A 127 -16.63 27.56 -24.32
CA TYR A 127 -17.66 27.78 -25.34
C TYR A 127 -18.21 29.21 -25.27
N VAL A 128 -18.58 29.77 -26.43
CA VAL A 128 -19.27 31.06 -26.53
C VAL A 128 -20.77 30.87 -26.42
N TYR A 129 -21.44 31.78 -25.72
CA TYR A 129 -22.90 31.86 -25.72
C TYR A 129 -23.44 32.31 -27.09
N GLY A 130 -24.36 31.53 -27.66
CA GLY A 130 -25.07 31.88 -28.90
C GLY A 130 -25.05 30.83 -30.00
N VAL A 131 -24.27 29.75 -29.86
CA VAL A 131 -24.22 28.64 -30.83
C VAL A 131 -24.59 27.34 -30.11
N ALA A 132 -25.45 26.53 -30.70
CA ALA A 132 -25.85 25.24 -30.14
C ALA A 132 -24.62 24.33 -29.94
N PRO A 133 -24.51 23.60 -28.82
CA PRO A 133 -23.29 22.88 -28.40
C PRO A 133 -22.84 21.74 -29.33
N LYS A 134 -23.61 21.41 -30.38
CA LYS A 134 -23.28 20.37 -31.36
C LYS A 134 -22.41 20.85 -32.54
N THR A 135 -22.22 22.16 -32.70
CA THR A 135 -21.52 22.77 -33.86
C THR A 135 -20.55 23.90 -33.50
N ALA A 136 -20.35 24.21 -32.22
CA ALA A 136 -19.48 25.31 -31.80
C ALA A 136 -18.00 24.86 -31.72
N GLU A 137 -17.14 25.47 -32.53
CA GLU A 137 -15.68 25.35 -32.35
C GLU A 137 -15.29 25.98 -31.00
N SER A 138 -14.47 25.26 -30.24
CA SER A 138 -13.92 25.72 -28.95
C SER A 138 -13.14 27.01 -29.18
N GLN A 139 -13.55 28.11 -28.51
CA GLN A 139 -12.82 29.38 -28.57
C GLN A 139 -11.62 29.43 -27.61
N GLY A 140 -11.29 28.31 -26.97
CA GLY A 140 -10.08 28.18 -26.15
C GLY A 140 -10.16 27.02 -25.16
N HIS A 141 -9.03 26.70 -24.55
CA HIS A 141 -8.93 25.64 -23.54
C HIS A 141 -8.35 26.20 -22.25
N LEU A 142 -9.00 25.89 -21.14
CA LEU A 142 -8.49 26.10 -19.79
C LEU A 142 -7.79 24.81 -19.34
N ILE A 143 -6.48 24.87 -19.16
CA ILE A 143 -5.68 23.77 -18.60
C ILE A 143 -5.50 24.05 -17.10
N LEU A 144 -6.05 23.18 -16.27
CA LEU A 144 -5.86 23.20 -14.82
C LEU A 144 -4.94 22.05 -14.42
N GLN A 145 -3.83 22.38 -13.79
CA GLN A 145 -2.86 21.42 -13.29
C GLN A 145 -2.97 21.33 -11.76
N VAL A 146 -3.01 20.11 -11.22
CA VAL A 146 -2.94 19.87 -9.77
C VAL A 146 -1.55 20.22 -9.25
N ASP A 147 -1.46 20.71 -8.01
CA ASP A 147 -0.17 20.90 -7.33
C ASP A 147 0.61 19.57 -7.27
N SER A 148 1.67 19.51 -8.07
CA SER A 148 2.53 18.33 -8.22
C SER A 148 3.23 17.96 -6.92
N ASN A 149 3.60 18.94 -6.10
CA ASN A 149 4.23 18.70 -4.81
C ASN A 149 3.25 18.07 -3.81
N ARG A 150 1.96 18.42 -3.91
CA ARG A 150 0.91 17.80 -3.10
C ARG A 150 0.73 16.32 -3.43
N VAL A 151 0.66 15.98 -4.71
CA VAL A 151 0.58 14.58 -5.18
C VAL A 151 1.80 13.79 -4.72
N TYR A 152 2.99 14.36 -4.87
CA TYR A 152 4.24 13.72 -4.44
C TYR A 152 4.29 13.47 -2.92
N ARG A 153 3.93 14.47 -2.10
CA ARG A 153 3.86 14.30 -0.64
C ARG A 153 2.85 13.25 -0.22
N PHE A 154 1.69 13.21 -0.88
CA PHE A 154 0.71 12.16 -0.64
C PHE A 154 1.30 10.77 -0.95
N ALA A 155 1.96 10.61 -2.10
CA ALA A 155 2.60 9.34 -2.48
C ALA A 155 3.62 8.87 -1.45
N LEU A 156 4.53 9.77 -1.02
CA LEU A 156 5.56 9.45 -0.02
C LEU A 156 4.96 9.10 1.34
N ASN A 157 4.00 9.90 1.82
CA ASN A 157 3.38 9.66 3.12
C ASN A 157 2.61 8.33 3.13
N THR A 158 1.88 8.04 2.05
CA THR A 158 1.14 6.78 1.90
C THR A 158 2.10 5.60 1.83
N LEU A 159 3.19 5.70 1.05
CA LEU A 159 4.22 4.67 0.99
C LEU A 159 4.87 4.42 2.37
N ALA A 160 5.21 5.48 3.09
CA ALA A 160 5.80 5.38 4.43
C ALA A 160 4.82 4.72 5.43
N LEU A 161 3.53 5.07 5.37
CA LEU A 161 2.50 4.46 6.19
C LEU A 161 2.31 2.97 5.85
N MET A 162 2.25 2.61 4.57
CA MET A 162 2.17 1.21 4.13
C MET A 162 3.37 0.41 4.62
N LEU A 163 4.58 0.93 4.41
CA LEU A 163 5.80 0.24 4.82
C LEU A 163 5.81 0.00 6.34
N THR A 164 5.50 1.01 7.14
CA THR A 164 5.49 0.89 8.61
C THR A 164 4.43 -0.09 9.09
N THR A 165 3.21 -0.02 8.55
CA THR A 165 2.11 -0.93 8.92
C THR A 165 2.36 -2.37 8.51
N TYR A 166 2.89 -2.64 7.32
CA TYR A 166 3.25 -3.98 6.90
C TYR A 166 4.43 -4.56 7.70
N LEU A 167 5.45 -3.77 8.00
CA LEU A 167 6.56 -4.21 8.87
C LEU A 167 6.06 -4.53 10.28
N LEU A 168 5.19 -3.68 10.84
CA LEU A 168 4.57 -3.91 12.14
C LEU A 168 3.70 -5.18 12.12
N LEU A 169 2.92 -5.38 11.07
CA LEU A 169 2.09 -6.57 10.90
C LEU A 169 2.94 -7.85 10.88
N VAL A 170 4.03 -7.86 10.10
CA VAL A 170 4.97 -8.98 10.06
C VAL A 170 5.59 -9.24 11.43
N LEU A 171 5.99 -8.18 12.15
CA LEU A 171 6.57 -8.29 13.49
C LEU A 171 5.58 -8.94 14.46
N ILE A 172 4.35 -8.43 14.52
CA ILE A 172 3.29 -8.95 15.40
C ILE A 172 2.97 -10.40 15.04
N LEU A 173 2.84 -10.71 13.76
CA LEU A 173 2.54 -12.05 13.29
C LEU A 173 3.67 -13.02 13.65
N THR A 174 4.93 -12.60 13.48
CA THR A 174 6.10 -13.43 13.82
C THR A 174 6.15 -13.75 15.31
N VAL A 175 5.97 -12.74 16.17
CA VAL A 175 5.93 -12.93 17.63
C VAL A 175 4.76 -13.82 18.03
N SER A 176 3.57 -13.57 17.48
CA SER A 176 2.36 -14.33 17.79
C SER A 176 2.49 -15.79 17.38
N ILE A 177 2.94 -16.07 16.15
CA ILE A 177 3.15 -17.44 15.67
C ILE A 177 4.24 -18.14 16.50
N SER A 178 5.36 -17.46 16.76
CA SER A 178 6.46 -18.05 17.55
C SER A 178 6.00 -18.40 18.97
N TRP A 179 5.21 -17.53 19.60
CA TRP A 179 4.65 -17.79 20.93
C TRP A 179 3.65 -18.95 20.91
N CYS A 180 2.74 -18.98 19.93
CA CYS A 180 1.78 -20.08 19.75
C CYS A 180 2.48 -21.41 19.54
N VAL A 181 3.46 -21.49 18.63
CA VAL A 181 4.23 -22.72 18.36
C VAL A 181 5.01 -23.15 19.60
N ASN A 182 5.69 -22.21 20.28
CA ASN A 182 6.46 -22.54 21.47
C ASN A 182 5.57 -23.08 22.58
N ARG A 183 4.40 -22.47 22.82
CA ARG A 183 3.47 -22.86 23.88
C ARG A 183 2.71 -24.15 23.56
N ILE A 184 2.20 -24.29 22.34
CA ILE A 184 1.31 -25.40 21.95
C ILE A 184 2.10 -26.65 21.55
N ILE A 185 3.27 -26.51 20.93
CA ILE A 185 4.02 -27.66 20.39
C ILE A 185 5.30 -27.92 21.19
N ILE A 186 6.16 -26.90 21.35
CA ILE A 186 7.52 -27.11 21.88
C ILE A 186 7.49 -27.50 23.36
N HIS A 187 6.70 -26.80 24.17
CA HIS A 187 6.59 -27.10 25.60
C HIS A 187 6.13 -28.54 25.91
N PRO A 188 4.97 -29.01 25.44
CA PRO A 188 4.52 -30.38 25.72
C PRO A 188 5.47 -31.43 25.14
N LEU A 189 6.03 -31.18 23.96
CA LEU A 189 7.05 -32.09 23.38
C LEU A 189 8.31 -32.15 24.24
N ARG A 190 8.76 -31.03 24.80
CA ARG A 190 9.92 -30.97 25.70
C ARG A 190 9.67 -31.74 26.99
N ASP A 191 8.45 -31.67 27.53
CA ASP A 191 8.09 -32.38 28.74
C ASP A 191 8.08 -33.90 28.50
N VAL A 192 7.48 -34.36 27.39
CA VAL A 192 7.55 -35.77 26.96
C VAL A 192 8.99 -36.23 26.73
N ALA A 193 9.82 -35.41 26.08
CA ALA A 193 11.22 -35.75 25.83
C ALA A 193 12.05 -35.85 27.14
N ARG A 194 11.71 -35.07 28.17
CA ARG A 194 12.35 -35.17 29.49
C ARG A 194 11.94 -36.44 30.22
N GLU A 195 10.64 -36.73 30.27
CA GLU A 195 10.12 -37.96 30.90
C GLU A 195 10.73 -39.23 30.26
N LEU A 196 10.96 -39.22 28.94
CA LEU A 196 11.61 -40.32 28.22
C LEU A 196 13.11 -40.48 28.50
N ASN A 197 13.80 -39.41 28.90
CA ASN A 197 15.25 -39.39 29.05
C ASN A 197 15.70 -39.61 30.51
N GLU A 198 14.78 -39.68 31.48
CA GLU A 198 15.10 -40.02 32.86
C GLU A 198 15.43 -41.53 32.96
N GLU A 199 16.58 -41.88 33.56
CA GLU A 199 17.09 -43.26 33.73
C GLU A 199 16.31 -44.11 34.75
N GLN A 200 15.00 -43.89 34.89
CA GLN A 200 14.12 -44.66 35.76
C GLN A 200 13.51 -45.84 34.98
N PRO A 201 13.11 -46.94 35.66
CA PRO A 201 12.43 -48.04 35.00
C PRO A 201 11.19 -47.54 34.24
N PRO A 202 10.84 -48.12 33.07
CA PRO A 202 9.82 -47.55 32.21
C PRO A 202 8.47 -47.35 32.93
N VAL A 203 8.12 -46.08 33.17
CA VAL A 203 6.87 -45.64 33.81
C VAL A 203 5.88 -45.21 32.73
N THR A 204 4.58 -45.41 33.00
CA THR A 204 3.50 -44.94 32.13
C THR A 204 3.45 -43.42 32.19
N MET A 205 3.59 -42.75 31.04
CA MET A 205 3.57 -41.29 30.92
C MET A 205 2.15 -40.74 30.92
N SER A 206 1.95 -39.56 31.51
CA SER A 206 0.65 -38.88 31.51
C SER A 206 0.55 -37.96 30.29
N CYS A 207 -0.49 -38.15 29.48
CA CYS A 207 -0.72 -37.29 28.32
C CYS A 207 -1.34 -35.95 28.75
N PRO A 208 -0.79 -34.80 28.33
CA PRO A 208 -1.44 -33.51 28.52
C PRO A 208 -2.86 -33.51 27.95
N LYS A 209 -3.82 -32.91 28.67
CA LYS A 209 -5.25 -32.91 28.29
C LYS A 209 -5.52 -32.27 26.92
N SER A 210 -4.73 -31.27 26.53
CA SER A 210 -4.87 -30.58 25.23
C SER A 210 -4.41 -31.40 24.03
N HIS A 211 -3.69 -32.49 24.25
CA HIS A 211 -3.06 -33.31 23.21
C HIS A 211 -3.54 -34.76 23.25
N GLN A 212 -4.72 -35.06 23.80
CA GLN A 212 -5.16 -36.46 23.94
C GLN A 212 -5.47 -37.13 22.60
N ASP A 213 -5.93 -36.36 21.62
CA ASP A 213 -6.44 -36.88 20.34
C ASP A 213 -5.66 -36.36 19.12
N ASP A 214 -4.44 -35.86 19.33
CA ASP A 214 -3.54 -35.44 18.26
C ASP A 214 -2.31 -36.36 18.15
N GLU A 215 -1.38 -36.00 17.26
CA GLU A 215 -0.18 -36.79 16.99
C GLU A 215 0.70 -36.94 18.23
N LEU A 216 0.74 -35.94 19.12
CA LEU A 216 1.48 -36.03 20.38
C LEU A 216 0.81 -37.02 21.34
N GLY A 217 -0.52 -37.01 21.44
CA GLY A 217 -1.27 -38.00 22.21
C GLY A 217 -1.11 -39.42 21.70
N LEU A 218 -1.09 -39.59 20.38
CA LEU A 218 -0.88 -40.89 19.75
C LEU A 218 0.51 -41.44 20.07
N LEU A 219 1.55 -40.59 20.09
CA LEU A 219 2.90 -40.96 20.48
C LEU A 219 2.96 -41.43 21.95
N VAL A 220 2.36 -40.68 22.88
CA VAL A 220 2.32 -41.04 24.31
C VAL A 220 1.55 -42.34 24.54
N LYS A 221 0.37 -42.49 23.93
CA LYS A 221 -0.43 -43.72 23.99
C LYS A 221 0.34 -44.92 23.41
N GLY A 222 1.05 -44.73 22.31
CA GLY A 222 1.90 -45.75 21.68
C GLY A 222 3.03 -46.22 22.59
N TYR A 223 3.75 -45.29 23.22
CA TYR A 223 4.79 -45.61 24.20
C TYR A 223 4.24 -46.38 25.41
N ASN A 224 3.16 -45.88 26.01
CA ASN A 224 2.54 -46.51 27.18
C ASN A 224 2.10 -47.96 26.89
N ARG A 225 1.62 -48.23 25.66
CA ARG A 225 1.29 -49.59 25.22
C ARG A 225 2.53 -50.50 25.18
N GLN A 226 3.69 -50.00 24.76
CA GLN A 226 4.94 -50.77 24.76
C GLN A 226 5.44 -51.06 26.18
N VAL A 227 5.40 -50.07 27.06
CA VAL A 227 5.76 -50.24 28.49
C VAL A 227 4.87 -51.29 29.16
N ASN A 228 3.56 -51.24 28.94
CA ASN A 228 2.62 -52.22 29.51
C ASN A 228 2.87 -53.64 28.99
N LYS A 229 3.25 -53.80 27.71
CA LYS A 229 3.66 -55.10 27.16
C LYS A 229 4.92 -55.64 27.83
N GLN A 230 5.90 -54.81 28.12
CA GLN A 230 7.13 -55.23 28.82
C GLN A 230 6.87 -55.65 30.27
N LYS A 231 5.89 -55.01 30.95
CA LYS A 231 5.50 -55.37 32.32
C LYS A 231 4.69 -56.66 32.43
N THR A 232 4.13 -57.16 31.32
CA THR A 232 3.35 -58.40 31.30
C THR A 232 4.19 -59.48 30.62
N PRO A 233 5.01 -60.27 31.35
CA PRO A 233 5.74 -61.37 30.72
C PRO A 233 4.71 -62.35 30.17
N SER A 234 4.91 -62.79 28.92
CA SER A 234 4.12 -63.85 28.31
C SER A 234 4.12 -65.04 29.28
N LYS A 235 2.92 -65.45 29.71
CA LYS A 235 2.73 -66.82 30.18
C LYS A 235 3.02 -67.79 29.03
#